data_AF-A0A6C1NXX9-F1
#
_entry.id   AF-A0A6C1NXX9-F1
#
_cell.length_a   1.000
_cell.length_b   1.000
_cell.length_c   1.000
_cell.angle_alpha   90.00
_cell.angle_beta   90.00
_cell.angle_gamma   90.00
#
_symmetry.space_group_name_H-M   'P 1'
#
loop_
_entity.id
_entity.type
_entity.pdbx_description
1 polymer ?
#
loop_
_entity_poly.entity_id
_entity_poly.type
_entity_poly.pdbx_seq_one_letter_code
_entity_poly.pdbx_strand_id
1 'polypeptide(L)'
;MNWPGLLLSIVMLSGSLVFRRKYIDSEGQPEYGTFAVASLLFFLASLSLNYQIILDTDAYRYAAQLFMEWSRMSAVAVGMSGLIFLIRDAKPEMTRFPVLFCWTPMLLIPVYALVADTIFLKEILFGIYEGGSILVALLMFVLFLTKDRKYLLIVSGLVILLSGYILMWVFRLADPAVQVDEFSWTYQLILAWGSGFTFYGIHKL
;
A
#
# COMPACT_ATOMS: atom_id res chain seq x y z
N MET A 1 3.91 -10.29 -23.25
CA MET A 1 3.17 -9.04 -22.95
C MET A 1 1.96 -9.39 -22.11
N ASN A 2 1.99 -9.03 -20.83
CA ASN A 2 0.99 -9.41 -19.83
C ASN A 2 -0.28 -8.54 -19.95
N TRP A 3 -1.15 -8.88 -20.91
CA TRP A 3 -2.42 -8.16 -21.17
C TRP A 3 -3.29 -7.94 -19.92
N PRO A 4 -3.47 -8.93 -19.03
CA PRO A 4 -4.18 -8.73 -17.76
C PRO A 4 -3.57 -7.62 -16.90
N GLY A 5 -2.23 -7.57 -16.80
CA GLY A 5 -1.55 -6.53 -16.03
C GLY A 5 -1.73 -5.14 -16.62
N LEU A 6 -1.67 -5.01 -17.95
CA LEU A 6 -1.95 -3.73 -18.61
C LEU A 6 -3.38 -3.25 -18.36
N LEU A 7 -4.37 -4.13 -18.48
CA LEU A 7 -5.77 -3.79 -18.19
C LEU A 7 -5.96 -3.36 -16.73
N LEU A 8 -5.37 -4.09 -15.78
CA LEU A 8 -5.41 -3.72 -14.37
C LEU A 8 -4.75 -2.38 -14.11
N SER A 9 -3.61 -2.08 -14.75
CA SER A 9 -2.94 -0.79 -14.61
C SER A 9 -3.82 0.37 -15.09
N ILE A 10 -4.54 0.20 -16.21
CA ILE A 10 -5.48 1.19 -16.75
C ILE A 10 -6.67 1.38 -15.81
N VAL A 11 -7.25 0.28 -15.30
CA VAL A 11 -8.38 0.33 -14.36
C VAL A 11 -7.96 1.03 -13.06
N MET A 12 -6.80 0.70 -12.50
CA MET A 12 -6.30 1.31 -11.26
C MET A 12 -5.92 2.79 -11.45
N LEU A 13 -5.31 3.15 -12.58
CA LEU A 13 -5.01 4.54 -12.91
C LEU A 13 -6.27 5.37 -13.17
N SER A 14 -7.23 4.84 -13.92
CA SER A 14 -8.50 5.55 -14.16
C SER A 14 -9.27 5.73 -12.85
N GLY A 15 -9.31 4.71 -11.99
CA GLY A 15 -9.86 4.79 -10.64
C GLY A 15 -9.19 5.87 -9.79
N SER A 16 -7.85 5.94 -9.80
CA SER A 16 -7.12 6.96 -9.04
C SER A 16 -7.30 8.37 -9.59
N LEU A 17 -7.46 8.54 -10.92
CA LEU A 17 -7.77 9.83 -11.54
C LEU A 17 -9.21 10.31 -11.22
N VAL A 18 -10.18 9.39 -11.20
CA VAL A 18 -11.56 9.70 -10.78
C VAL A 18 -11.58 10.08 -9.31
N PHE A 19 -10.88 9.31 -8.46
CA PHE A 19 -10.73 9.61 -7.04
C PHE A 19 -10.09 10.99 -6.83
N ARG A 20 -9.02 11.29 -7.58
CA ARG A 20 -8.37 12.60 -7.59
C ARG A 20 -9.35 13.73 -7.89
N ARG A 21 -10.15 13.63 -8.96
CA ARG A 21 -11.12 14.68 -9.32
C ARG A 21 -12.10 14.93 -8.17
N LYS A 22 -12.68 13.86 -7.63
CA LYS A 22 -13.67 13.97 -6.56
C LYS A 22 -13.10 14.62 -5.28
N TYR A 23 -11.84 14.33 -4.94
CA TYR A 23 -11.20 14.87 -3.73
C TYR A 23 -10.53 16.23 -3.89
N ILE A 24 -10.05 16.59 -5.09
CA ILE A 24 -9.54 17.94 -5.35
C ILE A 24 -10.69 18.94 -5.36
N ASP A 25 -11.86 18.54 -5.86
CA ASP A 25 -13.02 19.43 -5.99
C ASP A 25 -13.87 19.48 -4.70
N SER A 26 -13.73 18.50 -3.78
CA SER A 26 -14.33 18.57 -2.45
C SER A 26 -13.35 19.21 -1.47
N GLU A 27 -13.79 20.16 -0.65
CA GLU A 27 -13.00 20.77 0.46
C GLU A 27 -12.54 19.77 1.56
N GLY A 28 -12.58 18.45 1.30
CA GLY A 28 -12.12 17.42 2.21
C GLY A 28 -10.60 17.41 2.41
N GLN A 29 -10.14 16.63 3.38
CA GLN A 29 -8.72 16.40 3.67
C GLN A 29 -8.19 15.25 2.78
N PRO A 30 -7.62 15.53 1.58
CA PRO A 30 -7.18 14.50 0.63
C PRO A 30 -6.11 13.58 1.19
N GLU A 31 -5.32 14.05 2.15
CA GLU A 31 -4.24 13.33 2.82
C GLU A 31 -4.74 12.05 3.52
N TYR A 32 -5.82 12.14 4.30
CA TYR A 32 -6.37 11.00 5.03
C TYR A 32 -7.21 10.11 4.13
N GLY A 33 -7.94 10.69 3.17
CA GLY A 33 -8.73 9.93 2.20
C GLY A 33 -7.86 9.02 1.33
N THR A 34 -6.75 9.54 0.80
CA THR A 34 -5.78 8.74 0.02
C THR A 34 -5.16 7.64 0.88
N PHE A 35 -4.73 7.96 2.10
CA PHE A 35 -4.11 6.97 2.99
C PHE A 35 -5.11 5.89 3.46
N ALA A 36 -6.40 6.23 3.64
CA ALA A 36 -7.46 5.27 3.93
C ALA A 36 -7.68 4.31 2.75
N VAL A 37 -7.76 4.83 1.53
CA VAL A 37 -7.87 3.99 0.32
C VAL A 37 -6.67 3.07 0.17
N ALA A 38 -5.45 3.58 0.41
CA ALA A 38 -4.24 2.77 0.39
C ALA A 38 -4.31 1.63 1.42
N SER A 39 -4.70 1.94 2.65
CA SER A 39 -4.83 0.96 3.73
C SER A 39 -5.88 -0.11 3.41
N LEU A 40 -7.00 0.29 2.80
CA LEU A 40 -8.05 -0.62 2.36
C LEU A 40 -7.57 -1.54 1.23
N LEU A 41 -6.88 -1.01 0.22
CA LEU A 41 -6.33 -1.81 -0.88
C LEU A 41 -5.28 -2.81 -0.36
N PHE A 42 -4.46 -2.40 0.59
CA PHE A 42 -3.47 -3.28 1.22
C PHE A 42 -4.13 -4.38 2.06
N PHE A 43 -5.22 -4.03 2.77
CA PHE A 43 -6.04 -4.97 3.52
C PHE A 43 -6.68 -6.02 2.60
N LEU A 44 -7.32 -5.58 1.52
CA LEU A 44 -7.95 -6.47 0.53
C LEU A 44 -6.91 -7.38 -0.15
N ALA A 45 -5.72 -6.86 -0.47
CA ALA A 45 -4.64 -7.66 -1.02
C ALA A 45 -4.14 -8.74 -0.03
N SER A 46 -4.07 -8.39 1.25
CA SER A 46 -3.66 -9.33 2.30
C SER A 46 -4.73 -10.39 2.55
N LEU A 47 -6.01 -10.03 2.43
CA LEU A 47 -7.12 -10.98 2.53
C LEU A 47 -7.19 -11.93 1.33
N SER A 48 -6.96 -11.47 0.11
CA SER A 48 -7.09 -12.31 -1.09
C SER A 48 -6.17 -13.54 -1.07
N LEU A 49 -5.02 -13.45 -0.40
CA LEU A 49 -4.10 -14.57 -0.20
C LEU A 49 -4.63 -15.63 0.77
N ASN A 50 -5.34 -15.22 1.83
CA ASN A 50 -5.96 -16.17 2.76
C ASN A 50 -7.05 -17.01 2.06
N TYR A 51 -7.72 -16.44 1.05
CA TYR A 51 -8.70 -17.17 0.24
C TYR A 51 -8.07 -18.19 -0.72
N GLN A 52 -6.79 -18.02 -1.10
CA GLN A 52 -6.08 -18.98 -1.95
C GLN A 52 -5.93 -20.35 -1.27
N ILE A 53 -5.86 -20.39 0.05
CA ILE A 53 -5.79 -21.61 0.85
C ILE A 53 -7.12 -22.41 0.79
N ILE A 54 -8.24 -21.73 0.54
CA ILE A 54 -9.59 -22.31 0.60
C ILE A 54 -10.07 -22.79 -0.77
N LEU A 55 -9.68 -22.12 -1.85
CA LEU A 55 -10.17 -22.38 -3.21
C LEU A 55 -9.10 -23.11 -4.04
N ASP A 56 -9.21 -24.43 -4.12
CA ASP A 56 -8.20 -25.31 -4.74
C ASP A 56 -8.32 -25.43 -6.26
N THR A 57 -8.47 -24.30 -6.97
CA THR A 57 -8.53 -24.29 -8.45
C THR A 57 -7.47 -23.37 -9.05
N ASP A 58 -6.70 -23.87 -10.01
CA ASP A 58 -5.55 -23.17 -10.62
C ASP A 58 -5.90 -21.80 -11.22
N ALA A 59 -7.09 -21.69 -11.84
CA ALA A 59 -7.57 -20.43 -12.40
C ALA A 59 -7.77 -19.35 -11.32
N TYR A 60 -8.29 -19.72 -10.16
CA TYR A 60 -8.48 -18.80 -9.03
C TYR A 60 -7.16 -18.41 -8.39
N ARG A 61 -6.21 -19.36 -8.27
CA ARG A 61 -4.86 -19.09 -7.74
C ARG A 61 -4.14 -18.02 -8.58
N TYR A 62 -4.17 -18.15 -9.91
CA TYR A 62 -3.57 -17.17 -10.80
C TYR A 62 -4.24 -15.78 -10.68
N ALA A 63 -5.58 -15.73 -10.70
CA ALA A 63 -6.32 -14.48 -10.58
C ALA A 63 -6.10 -13.79 -9.23
N ALA A 64 -6.06 -14.56 -8.14
CA ALA A 64 -5.83 -14.04 -6.79
C ALA A 64 -4.40 -13.49 -6.63
N GLN A 65 -3.39 -14.18 -7.17
CA GLN A 65 -2.01 -13.71 -7.15
C GLN A 65 -1.84 -12.41 -7.94
N LEU A 66 -2.44 -12.35 -9.13
CA LEU A 66 -2.44 -11.14 -9.95
C LEU A 66 -3.15 -9.99 -9.22
N PHE A 67 -4.35 -10.22 -8.69
CA PHE A 67 -5.10 -9.21 -7.93
C PHE A 67 -4.31 -8.69 -6.73
N MET A 68 -3.72 -9.58 -5.93
CA MET A 68 -2.90 -9.22 -4.78
C MET A 68 -1.75 -8.30 -5.19
N GLU A 69 -0.99 -8.69 -6.20
CA GLU A 69 0.19 -7.97 -6.66
C GLU A 69 -0.16 -6.55 -7.13
N TRP A 70 -1.18 -6.43 -7.97
CA TRP A 70 -1.64 -5.14 -8.47
C TRP A 70 -2.26 -4.30 -7.36
N SER A 71 -3.01 -4.90 -6.43
CA SER A 71 -3.59 -4.19 -5.30
C SER A 71 -2.52 -3.67 -4.33
N ARG A 72 -1.48 -4.45 -4.03
CA ARG A 72 -0.32 -3.98 -3.24
C ARG A 72 0.37 -2.81 -3.93
N MET A 73 0.59 -2.91 -5.25
CA MET A 73 1.26 -1.85 -5.99
C MET A 73 0.46 -0.55 -6.02
N SER A 74 -0.85 -0.66 -6.26
CA SER A 74 -1.76 0.48 -6.19
C SER A 74 -1.85 1.05 -4.78
N ALA A 75 -1.89 0.20 -3.75
CA ALA A 75 -1.89 0.65 -2.36
C ALA A 75 -0.63 1.47 -2.03
N VAL A 76 0.55 1.01 -2.44
CA VAL A 76 1.81 1.74 -2.25
C VAL A 76 1.81 3.07 -2.99
N ALA A 77 1.40 3.10 -4.26
CA ALA A 77 1.31 4.33 -5.05
C ALA A 77 0.34 5.36 -4.44
N VAL A 78 -0.85 4.91 -4.03
CA VAL A 78 -1.87 5.76 -3.39
C VAL A 78 -1.38 6.23 -2.01
N GLY A 79 -0.79 5.33 -1.21
CA GLY A 79 -0.30 5.62 0.13
C GLY A 79 0.85 6.63 0.11
N MET A 80 1.79 6.47 -0.81
CA MET A 80 2.85 7.46 -1.05
C MET A 80 2.28 8.82 -1.47
N SER A 81 1.25 8.83 -2.32
CA SER A 81 0.61 10.09 -2.71
C SER A 81 0.03 10.81 -1.49
N GLY A 82 -0.66 10.07 -0.61
CA GLY A 82 -1.17 10.60 0.66
C GLY A 82 -0.09 11.10 1.62
N LEU A 83 1.05 10.40 1.69
CA LEU A 83 2.20 10.85 2.47
C LEU A 83 2.79 12.15 1.92
N ILE A 84 2.86 12.30 0.60
CA ILE A 84 3.35 13.55 0.00
C ILE A 84 2.39 14.71 0.29
N PHE A 85 1.07 14.47 0.32
CA PHE A 85 0.10 15.44 0.80
C PHE A 85 0.37 15.85 2.26
N LEU A 86 0.52 14.88 3.17
CA LEU A 86 0.84 15.17 4.57
C LEU A 86 2.13 15.98 4.73
N ILE A 87 3.18 15.63 3.97
CA ILE A 87 4.46 16.35 3.99
C ILE A 87 4.30 17.77 3.43
N ARG A 88 3.51 17.94 2.37
CA ARG A 88 3.22 19.25 1.79
C ARG A 88 2.50 20.13 2.81
N ASP A 89 1.47 19.60 3.45
CA ASP A 89 0.59 20.39 4.32
C ASP A 89 1.27 20.71 5.66
N ALA A 90 2.23 19.90 6.08
CA ALA A 90 3.15 20.20 7.19
C ALA A 90 4.07 21.40 6.93
N LYS A 91 4.25 21.84 5.67
CA LYS A 91 5.04 23.02 5.31
C LYS A 91 4.19 24.30 5.26
N PRO A 92 4.78 25.48 5.52
CA PRO A 92 4.09 26.76 5.38
C PRO A 92 3.73 27.02 3.91
N GLU A 93 2.59 27.68 3.68
CA GLU A 93 1.96 27.87 2.35
C GLU A 93 2.91 28.36 1.27
N MET A 94 3.78 29.33 1.60
CA MET A 94 4.74 29.94 0.68
C MET A 94 5.81 28.97 0.14
N THR A 95 6.00 27.82 0.81
CA THR A 95 7.00 26.80 0.43
C THR A 95 6.36 25.50 -0.07
N ARG A 96 5.03 25.46 -0.16
CA ARG A 96 4.31 24.29 -0.65
C ARG A 96 4.52 24.18 -2.15
N PHE A 97 4.94 23.00 -2.60
CA PHE A 97 4.96 22.69 -4.02
C PHE A 97 3.53 22.49 -4.55
N PRO A 98 3.33 22.60 -5.88
CA PRO A 98 2.01 22.39 -6.50
C PRO A 98 1.38 21.03 -6.16
N VAL A 99 0.07 21.03 -5.89
CA VAL A 99 -0.72 19.83 -5.55
C VAL A 99 -0.57 18.70 -6.58
N LEU A 100 -0.33 19.05 -7.85
CA LEU A 100 -0.11 18.08 -8.92
C LEU A 100 1.06 17.12 -8.62
N PHE A 101 2.12 17.60 -7.97
CA PHE A 101 3.27 16.76 -7.64
C PHE A 101 2.98 15.74 -6.53
N CYS A 102 1.93 15.94 -5.72
CA CYS A 102 1.51 14.94 -4.73
C CYS A 102 1.05 13.62 -5.37
N TRP A 103 0.62 13.66 -6.63
CA TRP A 103 0.16 12.47 -7.37
C TRP A 103 1.27 11.79 -8.17
N THR A 104 2.51 12.29 -8.10
CA THR A 104 3.65 11.68 -8.82
C THR A 104 3.85 10.20 -8.52
N PRO A 105 3.62 9.67 -7.30
CA PRO A 105 3.75 8.25 -7.04
C PRO A 105 2.75 7.39 -7.81
N MET A 106 1.68 7.94 -8.39
CA MET A 106 0.77 7.18 -9.25
C MET A 106 1.43 6.69 -10.54
N LEU A 107 2.49 7.36 -11.00
CA LEU A 107 3.28 6.90 -12.15
C LEU A 107 3.96 5.56 -11.91
N LEU A 108 4.04 5.12 -10.65
CA LEU A 108 4.54 3.81 -10.26
C LEU A 108 3.68 2.67 -10.86
N ILE A 109 2.36 2.86 -10.99
CA ILE A 109 1.43 1.84 -11.52
C ILE A 109 1.71 1.48 -13.00
N PRO A 110 1.82 2.44 -13.94
CA PRO A 110 2.14 2.12 -15.34
C PRO A 110 3.59 1.68 -15.50
N VAL A 111 4.52 2.24 -14.72
CA VAL A 111 5.93 1.80 -14.71
C VAL A 111 6.04 0.34 -14.28
N TYR A 112 5.24 -0.07 -13.30
CA TYR A 112 5.17 -1.47 -12.88
C TYR A 112 4.78 -2.42 -14.00
N ALA A 113 3.80 -2.04 -14.83
CA ALA A 113 3.35 -2.84 -15.97
C ALA A 113 4.49 -3.18 -16.94
N LEU A 114 5.46 -2.27 -17.09
CA LEU A 114 6.62 -2.44 -17.96
C LEU A 114 7.70 -3.35 -17.35
N VAL A 115 7.71 -3.49 -16.03
CA VAL A 115 8.73 -4.20 -15.25
C VAL A 115 8.23 -5.57 -14.76
N ALA A 116 6.91 -5.82 -14.80
CA ALA A 116 6.26 -6.98 -14.20
C ALA A 116 6.84 -8.33 -14.63
N ASP A 117 7.39 -8.44 -15.84
CA ASP A 117 7.99 -9.66 -16.37
C ASP A 117 9.38 -9.97 -15.76
N THR A 118 9.99 -9.03 -15.01
CA THR A 118 11.31 -9.19 -14.38
C THR A 118 11.21 -9.40 -12.86
N ILE A 119 11.32 -10.66 -12.43
CA ILE A 119 11.15 -11.08 -11.02
C ILE A 119 12.05 -10.27 -10.07
N PHE A 120 13.34 -10.16 -10.39
CA PHE A 120 14.31 -9.46 -9.54
C PHE A 120 13.99 -7.97 -9.36
N LEU A 121 13.67 -7.28 -10.46
CA LEU A 121 13.41 -5.83 -10.42
C LEU A 121 12.12 -5.54 -9.67
N LYS A 122 11.08 -6.36 -9.87
CA LYS A 122 9.81 -6.32 -9.14
C LYS A 122 10.02 -6.44 -7.63
N GLU A 123 10.83 -7.40 -7.18
CA GLU A 123 11.07 -7.62 -5.75
C GLU A 123 11.80 -6.46 -5.09
N ILE A 124 12.83 -5.91 -5.74
CA ILE A 124 13.53 -4.72 -5.26
C ILE A 124 12.58 -3.54 -5.19
N LEU A 125 11.74 -3.38 -6.21
CA LEU A 125 10.78 -2.28 -6.27
C LEU A 125 9.79 -2.39 -5.10
N PHE A 126 9.16 -3.55 -4.88
CA PHE A 126 8.30 -3.73 -3.70
C PHE A 126 9.07 -3.54 -2.40
N GLY A 127 10.31 -4.02 -2.30
CA GLY A 127 11.15 -3.83 -1.12
C GLY A 127 11.31 -2.35 -0.78
N ILE A 128 11.83 -1.57 -1.71
CA ILE A 128 12.14 -0.16 -1.47
C ILE A 128 10.86 0.66 -1.26
N TYR A 129 9.87 0.52 -2.15
CA TYR A 129 8.69 1.38 -2.13
C TYR A 129 7.73 1.01 -1.00
N GLU A 130 7.44 -0.27 -0.78
CA GLU A 130 6.54 -0.67 0.30
C GLU A 130 7.17 -0.37 1.67
N GLY A 131 8.40 -0.84 1.90
CA GLY A 131 9.12 -0.61 3.16
C GLY A 131 9.37 0.88 3.44
N GLY A 132 9.78 1.63 2.42
CA GLY A 132 9.95 3.08 2.52
C GLY A 132 8.66 3.82 2.85
N SER A 133 7.53 3.44 2.22
CA SER A 133 6.23 4.07 2.50
C SER A 133 5.77 3.82 3.94
N ILE A 134 5.94 2.59 4.46
CA ILE A 134 5.57 2.22 5.83
C ILE A 134 6.41 3.01 6.83
N LEU A 135 7.72 3.10 6.61
CA LEU A 135 8.65 3.80 7.50
C LEU A 135 8.34 5.30 7.53
N VAL A 136 8.16 5.93 6.37
CA VAL A 136 7.79 7.36 6.27
C VAL A 136 6.44 7.61 6.93
N ALA A 137 5.45 6.74 6.72
CA ALA A 137 4.16 6.84 7.39
C ALA A 137 4.30 6.76 8.91
N LEU A 138 5.06 5.80 9.41
CA LEU A 138 5.28 5.63 10.85
C LEU A 138 5.90 6.90 11.45
N LEU A 139 6.94 7.45 10.82
CA LEU A 139 7.58 8.69 11.28
C LEU A 139 6.59 9.86 11.30
N MET A 140 5.83 10.06 10.23
CA MET A 140 4.84 11.13 10.13
C MET A 140 3.75 11.02 11.20
N PHE A 141 3.15 9.85 11.36
CA PHE A 141 2.07 9.65 12.33
C PHE A 141 2.55 9.64 13.78
N VAL A 142 3.80 9.24 14.05
CA VAL A 142 4.42 9.42 15.37
C VAL A 142 4.58 10.91 15.71
N LEU A 143 4.97 11.75 14.76
CA LEU A 143 5.02 13.21 14.97
C LEU A 143 3.63 13.83 15.23
N PHE A 144 2.57 13.25 14.66
CA PHE A 144 1.21 13.68 14.97
C PHE A 144 0.71 13.14 16.32
N LEU A 145 1.12 11.94 16.70
CA LEU A 145 0.80 11.34 17.99
C LEU A 145 1.31 12.19 19.17
N THR A 146 2.46 12.86 19.03
CA THR A 146 2.96 13.76 20.08
C THR A 146 2.04 14.98 20.29
N LYS A 147 1.22 15.34 19.29
CA LYS A 147 0.28 16.45 19.37
C LYS A 147 -1.11 15.98 19.82
N ASP A 148 -1.56 14.82 19.36
CA ASP A 148 -2.91 14.33 19.63
C ASP A 148 -2.93 12.79 19.76
N ARG A 149 -3.58 12.28 20.81
CA ARG A 149 -3.67 10.83 21.08
C ARG A 149 -4.57 10.09 20.09
N LYS A 150 -5.38 10.80 19.29
CA LYS A 150 -6.24 10.18 18.26
C LYS A 150 -5.44 9.34 17.25
N TYR A 151 -4.19 9.71 16.99
CA TYR A 151 -3.31 8.99 16.05
C TYR A 151 -2.73 7.68 16.61
N LEU A 152 -2.95 7.35 17.89
CA LEU A 152 -2.36 6.17 18.52
C LEU A 152 -2.75 4.88 17.81
N LEU A 153 -4.01 4.79 17.38
CA LEU A 153 -4.52 3.61 16.68
C LEU A 153 -3.82 3.43 15.33
N ILE A 154 -3.61 4.53 14.59
CA ILE A 154 -2.88 4.52 13.30
C ILE A 154 -1.42 4.09 13.52
N VAL A 155 -0.74 4.67 14.51
CA VAL A 155 0.66 4.31 14.84
C VAL A 155 0.75 2.83 15.22
N SER A 156 -0.17 2.33 16.05
CA SER A 156 -0.18 0.91 16.43
C SER A 156 -0.38 -0.01 15.22
N GLY A 157 -1.27 0.35 14.30
CA GLY A 157 -1.48 -0.36 13.04
C GLY A 157 -0.23 -0.37 12.16
N LEU A 158 0.47 0.77 12.04
CA LEU A 158 1.71 0.88 11.27
C LEU A 158 2.87 0.08 11.90
N VAL A 159 2.97 0.00 13.23
CA VAL A 159 3.97 -0.85 13.91
C VAL A 159 3.71 -2.33 13.62
N ILE A 160 2.44 -2.77 13.69
CA ILE A 160 2.04 -4.15 13.34
C ILE A 160 2.32 -4.42 11.86
N LEU A 161 2.01 -3.47 10.98
CA LEU A 161 2.26 -3.61 9.55
C LEU A 161 3.76 -3.71 9.26
N LEU A 162 4.58 -2.88 9.91
CA LEU A 162 6.04 -2.93 9.81
C LEU A 162 6.61 -4.26 10.32
N SER A 163 6.10 -4.80 11.43
CA SER A 163 6.58 -6.10 11.94
C SER A 163 6.23 -7.24 11.00
N GLY A 164 5.02 -7.24 10.41
CA GLY A 164 4.63 -8.20 9.38
C GLY A 164 5.51 -8.10 8.13
N TYR A 165 5.84 -6.87 7.72
CA TYR A 165 6.73 -6.62 6.59
C TYR A 165 8.16 -7.11 6.86
N ILE A 166 8.71 -6.85 8.05
CA ILE A 166 10.03 -7.36 8.45
C ILE A 166 10.04 -8.89 8.46
N LEU A 167 9.01 -9.52 9.06
CA LEU A 167 8.87 -10.98 9.08
C LEU A 167 8.84 -11.57 7.66
N MET A 168 8.09 -10.96 6.73
CA MET A 168 8.06 -11.38 5.33
C MET A 168 9.47 -11.43 4.73
N TRP A 169 10.30 -10.40 4.95
CA TRP A 169 11.67 -10.37 4.43
C TRP A 169 12.60 -11.35 5.14
N VAL A 170 12.49 -11.48 6.47
CA VAL A 170 13.30 -12.43 7.24
C VAL A 170 13.07 -13.85 6.77
N PHE A 171 11.81 -14.28 6.61
CA PHE A 171 11.50 -15.62 6.10
C PHE A 171 12.02 -15.82 4.67
N ARG A 172 11.93 -14.79 3.83
CA ARG A 172 12.44 -14.85 2.45
C ARG A 172 13.97 -14.94 2.36
N LEU A 173 14.68 -14.28 3.27
CA LEU A 173 16.15 -14.27 3.34
C LEU A 173 16.74 -15.51 4.02
N ALA A 174 16.00 -16.10 4.96
CA ALA A 174 16.50 -17.20 5.79
C ALA A 174 16.68 -18.51 5.00
N ASP A 175 15.79 -18.82 4.04
CA ASP A 175 15.95 -20.02 3.21
C ASP A 175 15.18 -19.89 1.88
N PRO A 176 15.87 -19.81 0.73
CA PRO A 176 15.21 -19.78 -0.57
C PRO A 176 14.65 -21.16 -1.01
N ALA A 177 14.99 -22.25 -0.33
CA ALA A 177 14.61 -23.62 -0.68
C ALA A 177 13.58 -24.26 0.27
N VAL A 178 13.47 -23.82 1.52
CA VAL A 178 12.36 -24.19 2.40
C VAL A 178 11.11 -23.47 1.92
N GLN A 179 10.11 -24.24 1.51
CA GLN A 179 8.84 -23.77 1.01
C GLN A 179 8.26 -22.72 1.97
N VAL A 180 8.30 -21.47 1.51
CA VAL A 180 7.66 -20.30 2.11
C VAL A 180 6.17 -20.56 2.39
N ASP A 181 5.57 -21.58 1.77
CA ASP A 181 4.17 -21.93 1.84
C ASP A 181 3.65 -22.20 3.26
N GLU A 182 4.39 -22.93 4.11
CA GLU A 182 3.85 -23.43 5.40
C GLU A 182 3.69 -22.33 6.46
N PHE A 183 4.52 -21.29 6.43
CA PHE A 183 4.47 -20.14 7.35
C PHE A 183 4.08 -18.83 6.66
N SER A 184 3.75 -18.85 5.37
CA SER A 184 3.38 -17.63 4.63
C SER A 184 2.17 -16.91 5.22
N TRP A 185 1.20 -17.67 5.73
CA TRP A 185 -0.04 -17.16 6.29
C TRP A 185 0.20 -16.28 7.53
N THR A 186 1.25 -16.51 8.33
CA THR A 186 1.46 -15.77 9.58
C THR A 186 1.78 -14.30 9.32
N TYR A 187 2.73 -14.00 8.43
CA TYR A 187 3.06 -12.60 8.13
C TYR A 187 1.92 -11.92 7.35
N GLN A 188 1.18 -12.66 6.53
CA GLN A 188 0.03 -12.14 5.79
C GLN A 188 -1.10 -11.70 6.72
N LEU A 189 -1.40 -12.50 7.76
CA LEU A 189 -2.36 -12.10 8.78
C LEU A 189 -1.89 -10.84 9.49
N ILE A 190 -0.61 -10.76 9.89
CA ILE A 190 -0.07 -9.57 10.55
C ILE A 190 -0.21 -8.33 9.66
N LEU A 191 0.09 -8.45 8.36
CA LEU A 191 -0.10 -7.37 7.39
C LEU A 191 -1.58 -6.98 7.23
N ALA A 192 -2.49 -7.95 7.19
CA ALA A 192 -3.94 -7.70 7.14
C ALA A 192 -4.42 -6.97 8.40
N TRP A 193 -4.02 -7.44 9.58
CA TRP A 193 -4.37 -6.81 10.84
C TRP A 193 -3.81 -5.39 10.92
N GLY A 194 -2.52 -5.20 10.61
CA GLY A 194 -1.87 -3.89 10.64
C GLY A 194 -2.55 -2.88 9.71
N SER A 195 -2.85 -3.28 8.47
CA SER A 195 -3.56 -2.43 7.50
C SER A 195 -5.01 -2.15 7.90
N GLY A 196 -5.73 -3.13 8.46
CA GLY A 196 -7.09 -2.95 8.98
C GLY A 196 -7.15 -1.99 10.18
N PHE A 197 -6.23 -2.12 11.14
CA PHE A 197 -6.10 -1.17 12.25
C PHE A 197 -5.81 0.24 11.74
N THR A 198 -4.87 0.36 10.80
CA THR A 198 -4.50 1.64 10.18
C THR A 198 -5.72 2.29 9.51
N PHE A 199 -6.48 1.54 8.71
CA PHE A 199 -7.71 2.00 8.06
C PHE A 199 -8.76 2.47 9.09
N TYR A 200 -9.02 1.67 10.11
CA TYR A 200 -9.99 2.00 11.16
C TYR A 200 -9.58 3.26 11.95
N GLY A 201 -8.28 3.43 12.18
CA GLY A 201 -7.75 4.61 12.85
C GLY A 201 -7.99 5.89 12.06
N ILE A 202 -7.81 5.84 10.74
CA ILE A 202 -8.03 6.98 9.86
C ILE A 202 -9.51 7.34 9.75
N HIS A 203 -10.40 6.34 9.69
CA HIS A 203 -11.84 6.59 9.68
C HIS A 203 -12.34 7.30 10.96
N LYS A 204 -11.59 7.22 12.06
CA LYS A 204 -11.93 7.87 13.34
C LYS A 204 -11.39 9.29 13.48
N LEU A 205 -10.52 9.76 12.57
CA LEU A 205 -10.03 11.14 12.54
C LEU A 205 -11.11 12.07 11.99
#